data_AF-W9S5E5-F1
#
_entry.id   AF-W9S5E5-F1
#
_cell.length_a   1.000
_cell.length_b   1.000
_cell.length_c   1.000
_cell.angle_alpha   90.00
_cell.angle_beta   90.00
_cell.angle_gamma   90.00
#
_symmetry.space_group_name_H-M   'P 1'
#
loop_
_entity.id
_entity.type
_entity.pdbx_description
1 polymer ?
#
loop_
_entity_poly.entity_id
_entity_poly.type
_entity_poly.pdbx_seq_one_letter_code
_entity_poly.pdbx_strand_id
1 'polypeptide(L)'
;MLLQNHLGGLEMKSGGLWIDVKPVPGALVINIGDLLHIMSNDEIKSVKHRVVANQFEEPRVSIGVFLNPGKREEMYGPLPVLISFDKPAIS
;
A
#
# COMPACT_ATOMS: atom_id res chain seq x y z
N MET A 1 1.65 2.15 6.60
CA MET A 1 0.78 1.78 7.74
C MET A 1 -0.19 2.92 7.98
N LEU A 2 -1.44 2.61 8.33
CA LEU A 2 -2.48 3.60 8.56
C LEU A 2 -3.31 3.20 9.77
N LEU A 3 -3.42 4.12 10.73
CA LEU A 3 -4.41 4.07 11.81
C LEU A 3 -5.57 4.99 11.42
N GLN A 4 -6.80 4.50 11.50
CA GLN A 4 -8.01 5.29 11.21
C GLN A 4 -9.00 5.13 12.36
N ASN A 5 -9.87 6.13 12.54
CA ASN A 5 -11.01 6.00 13.46
C ASN A 5 -12.06 5.03 12.90
N HIS A 6 -13.23 4.93 13.54
CA HIS A 6 -14.31 4.02 13.14
C HIS A 6 -14.98 4.40 11.82
N LEU A 7 -14.69 5.57 11.26
CA LEU A 7 -15.25 6.00 9.98
C LEU A 7 -14.45 5.43 8.80
N GLY A 8 -15.17 4.86 7.84
CA GLY A 8 -14.61 4.26 6.63
C GLY A 8 -14.11 5.28 5.61
N GLY A 9 -14.19 4.93 4.33
CA GLY A 9 -13.83 5.82 3.22
C GLY A 9 -12.44 5.59 2.62
N LEU A 10 -11.64 4.68 3.19
CA LEU A 10 -10.48 4.12 2.47
C LEU A 10 -10.96 3.04 1.51
N GLU A 11 -10.61 3.16 0.24
CA GLU A 11 -10.87 2.15 -0.79
C GLU A 11 -9.57 1.67 -1.44
N MET A 12 -9.51 0.39 -1.79
CA MET A 12 -8.44 -0.21 -2.60
C MET A 12 -8.99 -0.69 -3.94
N LYS A 13 -8.16 -0.66 -4.98
CA LYS A 13 -8.53 -1.17 -6.30
C LYS A 13 -8.12 -2.63 -6.45
N SER A 14 -9.07 -3.51 -6.70
CA SER A 14 -8.85 -4.94 -6.96
C SER A 14 -9.77 -5.43 -8.06
N GLY A 15 -9.24 -6.19 -9.04
CA GLY A 15 -10.02 -6.68 -10.18
C GLY A 15 -10.69 -5.56 -11.01
N GLY A 16 -10.12 -4.35 -11.01
CA GLY A 16 -10.70 -3.18 -11.67
C GLY A 16 -11.75 -2.42 -10.85
N LEU A 17 -12.23 -3.01 -9.74
CA LEU A 17 -13.25 -2.44 -8.87
C LEU A 17 -12.61 -1.74 -7.67
N TRP A 18 -13.30 -0.74 -7.13
CA TRP A 18 -12.97 -0.13 -5.84
C TRP A 18 -13.68 -0.92 -4.74
N ILE A 19 -12.93 -1.29 -3.70
CA ILE A 19 -13.40 -2.10 -2.58
C ILE A 19 -13.12 -1.34 -1.28
N ASP A 20 -14.14 -1.23 -0.43
CA ASP A 20 -14.03 -0.63 0.90
C ASP A 20 -13.09 -1.40 1.82
N VAL A 21 -12.17 -0.68 2.45
CA VAL A 21 -11.36 -1.18 3.57
C VAL A 21 -12.07 -0.82 4.87
N LYS A 22 -12.92 -1.73 5.36
CA LYS A 22 -13.71 -1.51 6.58
C LYS A 22 -12.80 -1.32 7.80
N PRO A 23 -12.96 -0.24 8.58
CA PRO A 23 -12.24 -0.08 9.84
C PRO A 23 -12.53 -1.23 10.80
N VAL A 24 -11.49 -1.78 11.41
CA VAL A 24 -11.61 -2.77 12.48
C VAL A 24 -11.04 -2.14 13.76
N PRO A 25 -11.80 -2.10 14.87
CA PRO A 25 -11.33 -1.50 16.12
C PRO A 25 -9.98 -2.10 16.56
N GLY A 26 -9.01 -1.24 16.86
CA GLY A 26 -7.66 -1.63 17.30
C GLY A 26 -6.74 -2.17 16.19
N ALA A 27 -7.18 -2.19 14.93
CA ALA A 27 -6.37 -2.68 13.82
C ALA A 27 -5.60 -1.56 13.10
N LEU A 28 -4.48 -1.94 12.48
CA LEU A 28 -3.73 -1.11 11.54
C LEU A 28 -3.94 -1.62 10.11
N VAL A 29 -4.08 -0.71 9.16
CA VAL A 29 -4.03 -1.05 7.74
C VAL A 29 -2.58 -0.99 7.26
N ILE A 30 -2.09 -2.08 6.68
CA ILE A 30 -0.77 -2.15 6.07
C ILE A 30 -0.94 -2.12 4.55
N ASN A 31 -0.39 -1.09 3.92
CA ASN A 31 -0.33 -0.95 2.48
C ASN A 31 1.10 -1.21 2.00
N ILE A 32 1.23 -1.97 0.90
CA ILE A 32 2.49 -2.17 0.21
C ILE A 32 2.73 -0.98 -0.72
N GLY A 33 3.89 -0.35 -0.59
CA GLY A 33 4.31 0.73 -1.48
C GLY A 33 5.07 0.20 -2.70
N ASP A 34 5.22 1.06 -3.71
CA ASP A 34 5.87 0.73 -4.98
C ASP A 34 7.30 0.21 -4.80
N LEU A 35 8.01 0.68 -3.78
CA LEU A 35 9.36 0.24 -3.51
C LEU A 35 9.44 -1.24 -3.12
N LEU A 36 8.57 -1.69 -2.20
CA LEU A 36 8.49 -3.10 -1.81
C LEU A 36 8.04 -3.96 -2.99
N HIS A 37 7.15 -3.44 -3.83
CA HIS A 37 6.75 -4.09 -5.08
C HIS A 37 7.97 -4.32 -5.98
N ILE A 38 8.74 -3.27 -6.28
CA ILE A 38 9.95 -3.35 -7.11
C ILE A 38 10.97 -4.34 -6.51
N MET A 39 11.29 -4.19 -5.23
CA MET A 39 12.26 -5.06 -4.56
C MET A 39 11.83 -6.52 -4.54
N SER A 40 10.53 -6.79 -4.50
CA SER A 40 9.97 -8.14 -4.49
C SER A 40 9.92 -8.81 -5.88
N ASN A 41 10.40 -8.16 -6.94
CA ASN A 41 10.25 -8.65 -8.31
C ASN A 41 8.80 -9.03 -8.64
N ASP A 42 7.86 -8.12 -8.32
CA ASP A 42 6.43 -8.26 -8.63
C ASP A 42 5.70 -9.38 -7.85
N GLU A 43 6.33 -9.97 -6.82
CA GLU A 43 5.66 -10.94 -5.93
C GLU A 43 4.67 -10.28 -4.98
N ILE A 44 4.98 -9.07 -4.53
CA ILE A 44 4.12 -8.28 -3.64
C ILE A 44 3.61 -7.07 -4.42
N LYS A 45 2.30 -6.96 -4.57
CA LYS A 45 1.70 -5.90 -5.39
C LYS A 45 1.42 -4.64 -4.59
N SER A 46 1.93 -3.51 -5.07
CA SER A 46 1.43 -2.20 -4.70
C SER A 46 0.06 -2.00 -5.37
N VAL A 47 -0.97 -1.76 -4.56
CA VAL A 47 -2.34 -1.56 -5.05
C VAL A 47 -2.74 -0.09 -4.99
N LYS A 48 -3.45 0.37 -6.03
CA LYS A 48 -4.04 1.71 -6.02
C LYS A 48 -5.03 1.79 -4.87
N HIS A 49 -4.99 2.89 -4.13
CA HIS A 49 -5.90 3.19 -3.04
C HIS A 49 -6.33 4.65 -3.14
N ARG A 50 -7.51 4.97 -2.59
CA ARG A 50 -8.02 6.34 -2.51
C ARG A 50 -8.79 6.53 -1.21
N VAL A 51 -8.92 7.78 -0.80
CA VAL A 51 -9.84 8.16 0.28
C VAL A 51 -10.99 8.93 -0.36
N VAL A 52 -12.22 8.45 -0.17
CA VAL A 52 -13.42 9.15 -0.62
C VAL A 52 -13.81 10.22 0.40
N ALA A 53 -14.41 11.30 -0.10
CA ALA A 53 -14.91 12.37 0.76
C ALA A 53 -15.97 11.82 1.72
N ASN A 54 -15.84 12.17 2.98
CA ASN A 54 -16.78 11.76 4.01
C ASN A 54 -18.14 12.43 3.78
N GLN A 55 -19.22 11.65 3.83
CA GLN A 55 -20.59 12.16 3.74
C GLN A 55 -21.26 12.33 5.12
N PHE A 56 -20.60 11.87 6.18
CA PHE A 56 -21.10 11.98 7.55
C PHE A 56 -20.72 13.33 8.18
N GLU A 57 -21.53 13.78 9.14
CA GLU A 57 -21.25 15.01 9.90
C GLU A 57 -20.01 14.88 10.82
N GLU A 58 -19.65 13.66 11.22
CA GLU A 58 -18.50 13.40 12.07
C GLU A 58 -17.18 13.41 11.26
N PRO A 59 -16.10 14.08 11.72
CA PRO A 59 -14.81 14.10 11.02
C PRO A 59 -14.12 12.72 10.93
N ARG A 60 -13.68 12.36 9.72
CA ARG A 60 -12.78 11.22 9.51
C ARG A 60 -11.33 11.65 9.77
N VAL A 61 -10.64 10.94 10.66
CA VAL A 61 -9.23 11.19 10.98
C VAL A 61 -8.42 9.92 10.78
N SER A 62 -7.24 10.06 10.18
CA SER A 62 -6.29 8.95 10.02
C SER A 62 -4.84 9.42 10.12
N ILE A 63 -3.98 8.56 10.66
CA ILE A 63 -2.54 8.79 10.81
C ILE A 63 -1.80 7.79 9.93
N GLY A 64 -1.01 8.31 8.98
CA GLY A 64 -0.19 7.50 8.08
C GLY A 64 1.27 7.48 8.51
N VAL A 65 1.87 6.29 8.55
CA VAL A 65 3.31 6.08 8.75
C VAL A 65 3.87 5.38 7.51
N PHE A 66 4.85 6.01 6.88
CA PHE A 66 5.52 5.52 5.68
C PHE A 66 6.93 5.05 6.03
N LEU A 67 7.20 3.77 5.78
CA LEU A 67 8.50 3.16 5.97
C LEU A 67 9.21 3.13 4.62
N ASN A 68 10.18 4.04 4.46
CA ASN A 68 11.06 4.07 3.31
C ASN A 68 12.49 3.77 3.80
N PRO A 69 13.31 3.05 3.01
CA PRO A 69 14.71 2.87 3.33
C PRO A 69 15.43 4.22 3.39
N GLY A 70 16.38 4.32 4.31
CA GLY A 70 17.02 5.59 4.68
C GLY A 70 17.85 6.25 3.58
N LYS A 71 18.16 5.53 2.50
CA LYS A 71 19.00 6.02 1.40
C LYS A 71 18.14 6.42 0.21
N ARG A 72 17.72 7.69 0.18
CA ARG A 72 16.82 8.21 -0.87
C ARG A 72 17.45 8.27 -2.27
N GLU A 73 18.77 8.18 -2.37
CA GLU A 73 19.54 8.35 -3.61
C GLU A 73 19.98 7.02 -4.25
N GLU A 74 19.77 5.89 -3.58
CA GLU A 74 20.08 4.59 -4.16
C GLU A 74 18.99 4.15 -5.15
N MET A 75 19.41 3.58 -6.28
CA MET A 75 18.52 2.93 -7.22
C MET A 75 18.07 1.61 -6.61
N TYR A 76 16.76 1.46 -6.40
CA TYR A 76 16.17 0.23 -5.91
C TYR A 76 15.68 -0.61 -7.09
N GLY A 77 16.01 -1.90 -7.04
CA GLY A 77 15.57 -2.90 -8.01
C GLY A 77 15.20 -4.21 -7.30
N PRO A 78 14.76 -5.23 -8.06
CA PRO A 78 14.51 -6.55 -7.53
C PRO A 78 15.69 -7.10 -6.71
N LEU A 79 15.39 -7.73 -5.57
CA LEU A 79 16.42 -8.40 -4.78
C LEU A 79 17.09 -9.50 -5.61
N PRO A 80 18.43 -9.65 -5.59
CA PRO A 80 19.13 -10.60 -6.46
C PRO A 80 18.63 -12.05 -6.35
N VAL A 81 18.19 -12.46 -5.16
CA VAL A 81 17.64 -13.81 -4.90
C VAL A 81 16.30 -14.07 -5.60
N LEU A 82 15.59 -13.02 -6.02
CA LEU A 82 14.29 -13.10 -6.69
C LEU A 82 14.42 -12.99 -8.23
N ILE A 83 15.64 -12.96 -8.75
CA ILE A 83 15.94 -12.90 -10.19
C ILE A 83 16.45 -14.26 -10.63
N SER A 84 15.87 -14.80 -11.70
CA SER A 84 16.30 -16.04 -12.32
C SER A 84 16.11 -15.98 -13.84
N PHE A 85 16.57 -17.00 -14.56
CA PHE A 85 16.34 -17.10 -16.00
C PHE A 85 14.84 -17.12 -16.34
N ASP A 86 14.04 -17.87 -15.56
CA ASP A 86 12.59 -18.01 -15.76
C ASP A 86 11.81 -16.80 -15.22
N LYS A 87 12.45 -15.95 -14.40
CA LYS A 87 11.86 -14.76 -13.79
C LYS A 87 12.85 -13.60 -13.84
N PRO A 88 12.94 -12.89 -14.98
CA PRO A 88 13.82 -11.74 -15.10
C PRO A 88 13.39 -10.60 -14.18
N ALA A 89 14.29 -9.64 -13.98
CA ALA A 89 13.98 -8.42 -13.25
C ALA A 89 12.86 -7.64 -13.95
N ILE A 90 11.86 -7.18 -13.20
CA ILE A 90 10.89 -6.22 -13.74
C ILE A 90 11.60 -4.90 -14.09
N SER A 91 11.23 -4.34 -15.24
CA SER A 91 11.74 -3.08 -15.80
C SER A 91 11.05 -1.86 -15.22
#